data_AF-A0A1Q3B3L6-F1
#
_entry.id   AF-A0A1Q3B3L6-F1
#
_cell.length_a   1.000
_cell.length_b   1.000
_cell.length_c   1.000
_cell.angle_alpha   90.00
_cell.angle_beta   90.00
_cell.angle_gamma   90.00
#
_symmetry.space_group_name_H-M   'P 1'
#
loop_
_entity.id
_entity.type
_entity.pdbx_description
1 polymer ?
#
loop_
_entity_poly.entity_id
_entity_poly.type
_entity_poly.pdbx_seq_one_letter_code
_entity_poly.pdbx_strand_id
1 'polypeptide(L)'
;MKYHCSGESHEEVLPLEWYEKVFPRITRLTHDVKVDLRGGPCGGESKFSLCMGKILTSCEERMVGRGVNQLDRALGLFKFVWETTGMKGVLDLQGHLWCVGVKDWMLTYRGNVFFVHGIRCISITLAAILKMLMYIC
;
A
#
# COMPACT_ATOMS: atom_id res chain seq x y z
N MET A 1 10.88 -12.02 6.67
CA MET A 1 11.71 -10.81 6.56
C MET A 1 10.97 -9.70 7.30
N LYS A 2 11.47 -9.23 8.44
CA LYS A 2 10.91 -8.08 9.17
C LYS A 2 11.74 -6.87 8.77
N TYR A 3 11.16 -5.91 8.07
CA TYR A 3 11.81 -4.62 7.86
C TYR A 3 11.55 -3.80 9.12
N HIS A 4 12.58 -3.60 9.94
CA HIS A 4 12.59 -2.58 10.97
C HIS A 4 13.04 -1.29 10.29
N CYS A 5 12.13 -0.31 10.13
CA CYS A 5 12.51 1.08 9.86
C CYS A 5 12.98 1.71 11.18
N SER A 6 14.23 1.47 11.54
CA SER A 6 14.94 2.29 12.52
C SER A 6 16.24 2.77 11.89
N GLY A 7 16.23 4.00 11.41
CA GLY A 7 17.40 4.71 10.93
C GLY A 7 17.05 6.17 10.83
N GLU A 8 17.54 6.95 11.78
CA GLU A 8 17.56 8.41 11.69
C GLU A 8 18.26 8.79 10.38
N SER A 9 17.53 9.34 9.42
CA SER A 9 18.11 9.90 8.21
C SER A 9 17.49 11.27 7.98
N HIS A 10 18.34 12.28 7.88
CA HIS A 10 18.00 13.66 7.59
C HIS A 10 16.98 13.73 6.45
N GLU A 11 15.80 14.26 6.78
CA GLU A 11 14.62 14.25 5.94
C GLU A 11 14.80 15.22 4.76
N GLU A 12 15.02 14.72 3.54
CA GLU A 12 14.38 15.36 2.39
C GLU A 12 12.90 14.96 2.40
N VAL A 13 12.15 15.65 3.25
CA VAL A 13 10.70 15.60 3.30
C VAL A 13 10.18 15.86 1.88
N LEU A 14 9.39 14.94 1.32
CA LEU A 14 8.64 15.21 0.09
C LEU A 14 8.05 16.62 0.18
N PRO A 15 8.14 17.48 -0.86
CA PRO A 15 7.76 18.88 -0.74
C PRO A 15 6.40 18.96 -0.05
N LEU A 16 6.32 19.67 1.08
CA LEU A 16 5.11 19.74 1.91
C LEU A 16 3.86 20.03 1.05
N GLU A 17 4.04 20.83 0.01
CA GLU A 17 3.02 21.15 -0.98
C GLU A 17 2.42 19.94 -1.70
N TRP A 18 3.17 18.87 -1.94
CA TRP A 18 2.67 17.63 -2.54
C TRP A 18 1.69 16.93 -1.60
N TYR A 19 2.05 16.83 -0.32
CA TYR A 19 1.21 16.22 0.71
C TYR A 19 -0.06 17.04 0.94
N GLU A 20 0.03 18.37 0.87
CA GLU A 20 -1.12 19.25 1.08
C GLU A 20 -2.04 19.38 -0.13
N LYS A 21 -1.49 19.47 -1.36
CA LYS A 21 -2.29 19.82 -2.56
C LYS A 21 -2.64 18.61 -3.42
N VAL A 22 -1.73 17.65 -3.57
CA VAL A 22 -1.85 16.57 -4.55
C VAL A 22 -2.37 15.30 -3.90
N PHE A 23 -1.78 14.91 -2.77
CA PHE A 23 -2.14 13.69 -2.06
C PHE A 23 -3.63 13.56 -1.72
N PRO A 24 -4.35 14.61 -1.25
CA PRO A 24 -5.78 14.51 -0.96
C PRO A 24 -6.61 14.28 -2.22
N ARG A 25 -6.17 14.79 -3.39
CA ARG A 25 -6.87 14.62 -4.67
C ARG A 25 -6.71 13.21 -5.21
N ILE A 26 -5.50 12.65 -5.16
CA ILE A 26 -5.26 11.25 -5.55
C ILE A 26 -5.95 10.29 -4.57
N THR A 27 -5.92 10.62 -3.29
CA THR A 27 -6.68 9.91 -2.25
C THR A 27 -8.17 9.94 -2.60
N ARG A 28 -8.74 11.06 -3.05
CA ARG A 28 -10.13 11.07 -3.49
C ARG A 28 -10.37 10.13 -4.69
N LEU A 29 -9.51 10.16 -5.72
CA LEU A 29 -9.60 9.30 -6.90
C LEU A 29 -9.47 7.80 -6.58
N THR A 30 -8.71 7.43 -5.54
CA THR A 30 -8.57 6.04 -5.11
C THR A 30 -9.74 5.51 -4.28
N HIS A 31 -10.63 6.38 -3.79
CA HIS A 31 -11.90 5.92 -3.22
C HIS A 31 -12.79 5.26 -4.29
N ASP A 32 -12.74 5.75 -5.53
CA ASP A 32 -13.46 5.16 -6.66
C ASP A 32 -12.95 3.75 -7.02
N VAL A 33 -11.71 3.44 -6.62
CA VAL A 33 -11.07 2.14 -6.83
C VAL A 33 -11.33 1.15 -5.68
N LYS A 34 -12.09 1.56 -4.65
CA LYS A 34 -12.47 0.73 -3.48
C LYS A 34 -11.26 0.13 -2.74
N VAL A 35 -10.23 0.95 -2.49
CA VAL A 35 -9.10 0.59 -1.63
C VAL A 35 -9.46 0.87 -0.18
N ASP A 36 -9.17 -0.07 0.73
CA ASP A 36 -9.59 0.01 2.13
C ASP A 36 -8.55 0.72 2.99
N LEU A 37 -7.24 0.49 2.74
CA LEU A 37 -6.14 1.06 3.52
C LEU A 37 -5.12 1.77 2.63
N ARG A 38 -4.54 2.87 3.12
CA ARG A 38 -3.57 3.66 2.36
C ARG A 38 -2.42 4.08 3.27
N GLY A 39 -1.22 3.63 2.94
CA GLY A 39 0.00 4.22 3.47
C GLY A 39 0.32 5.51 2.72
N GLY A 40 0.98 6.44 3.40
CA GLY A 40 1.71 7.48 2.70
C GLY A 40 2.95 6.88 2.00
N PRO A 41 3.54 7.60 1.04
CA PRO A 41 4.87 7.25 0.56
C PRO A 41 5.88 7.36 1.72
N CYS A 42 6.50 6.24 2.08
CA CYS A 42 7.52 6.13 3.12
C CYS A 42 8.86 5.79 2.44
N GLY A 43 9.94 6.51 2.74
CA GLY A 43 11.23 6.29 2.09
C GLY A 43 12.28 7.35 2.40
N GLY A 44 13.51 7.11 1.94
CA GLY A 44 14.65 8.03 2.05
C GLY A 44 14.95 8.75 0.73
N GLU A 45 16.11 9.42 0.64
CA GLU A 45 16.48 10.42 -0.39
C GLU A 45 16.22 10.04 -1.87
N SER A 46 16.20 8.75 -2.23
CA SER A 46 16.01 8.32 -3.63
C SER A 46 15.11 7.11 -3.83
N LYS A 47 14.55 6.54 -2.75
CA LYS A 47 13.69 5.37 -2.83
C LYS A 47 12.48 5.56 -1.92
N PHE A 48 11.32 5.63 -2.54
CA PHE A 48 10.02 5.77 -1.91
C PHE A 48 9.29 4.45 -1.99
N SER A 49 8.51 4.10 -0.97
CA SER A 49 7.63 2.95 -0.96
C SER A 49 6.22 3.40 -0.67
N LEU A 50 5.25 2.96 -1.48
CA LEU A 50 3.85 3.24 -1.26
C LEU A 50 3.09 1.92 -1.12
N CYS A 51 2.44 1.78 0.03
CA CYS A 51 1.66 0.60 0.36
C CYS A 51 0.16 0.90 0.26
N MET A 52 -0.57 0.08 -0.49
CA MET A 52 -2.04 0.14 -0.53
C MET A 52 -2.65 -1.17 -0.14
N GLY A 53 -3.79 -1.08 0.54
CA GLY A 53 -4.36 -2.21 1.24
C GLY A 53 -5.82 -2.49 0.93
N LYS A 54 -6.16 -3.78 0.90
CA LYS A 54 -7.54 -4.25 0.79
C LYS A 54 -7.85 -5.36 1.80
N ILE A 55 -8.99 -5.28 2.46
CA ILE A 55 -9.49 -6.35 3.33
C ILE A 55 -10.45 -7.22 2.51
N LEU A 56 -10.19 -8.53 2.51
CA LEU A 56 -11.02 -9.52 1.86
C LEU A 56 -11.74 -10.38 2.89
N THR A 57 -13.00 -10.72 2.60
CA THR A 57 -13.82 -11.59 3.44
C THR A 57 -13.50 -13.08 3.24
N SER A 58 -12.91 -13.45 2.11
CA SER A 58 -12.49 -14.82 1.77
C SER A 58 -11.20 -14.79 0.95
N CYS A 59 -10.43 -15.88 1.04
CA CYS A 59 -9.17 -16.07 0.31
C CYS A 59 -9.36 -16.84 -1.00
N GLU A 60 -10.60 -17.05 -1.44
CA GLU A 60 -10.88 -17.63 -2.75
C GLU A 60 -10.12 -16.89 -3.84
N GLU A 61 -9.53 -17.64 -4.76
CA GLU A 61 -8.70 -17.12 -5.85
C GLU A 61 -9.41 -16.01 -6.63
N ARG A 62 -10.72 -16.17 -6.88
CA ARG A 62 -11.55 -15.14 -7.55
C ARG A 62 -11.64 -13.84 -6.75
N MET A 63 -11.69 -13.90 -5.42
CA MET A 63 -11.72 -12.70 -4.56
C MET A 63 -10.35 -12.04 -4.51
N VAL A 64 -9.30 -12.85 -4.33
CA VAL A 64 -7.91 -12.38 -4.34
C VAL A 64 -7.59 -11.69 -5.67
N GLY A 65 -7.92 -12.33 -6.80
CA GLY A 65 -7.71 -11.77 -8.14
C GLY A 65 -8.47 -10.45 -8.38
N ARG A 66 -9.70 -10.32 -7.86
CA ARG A 66 -10.41 -9.03 -7.91
C ARG A 66 -9.74 -7.97 -7.04
N GLY A 67 -9.30 -8.32 -5.84
CA GLY A 67 -8.59 -7.41 -4.94
C GLY A 67 -7.26 -6.93 -5.54
N VAL A 68 -6.49 -7.85 -6.13
CA VAL A 68 -5.24 -7.53 -6.85
C VAL A 68 -5.51 -6.58 -8.01
N ASN A 69 -6.52 -6.86 -8.85
CA ASN A 69 -6.87 -5.96 -9.96
C ASN A 69 -7.30 -4.56 -9.50
N GLN A 70 -8.02 -4.45 -8.38
CA GLN A 70 -8.38 -3.15 -7.82
C GLN A 70 -7.15 -2.40 -7.32
N LEU A 71 -6.30 -3.05 -6.54
CA LEU A 71 -5.07 -2.46 -6.04
C LEU A 71 -4.10 -2.09 -7.19
N ASP A 72 -3.94 -2.93 -8.22
CA ASP A 72 -3.12 -2.64 -9.41
C ASP A 72 -3.55 -1.35 -10.11
N ARG A 73 -4.86 -1.12 -10.26
CA ARG A 73 -5.39 0.12 -10.84
C ARG A 73 -5.08 1.33 -9.98
N ALA A 74 -5.18 1.20 -8.65
CA ALA A 74 -4.87 2.29 -7.72
C ALA A 74 -3.38 2.60 -7.69
N LEU A 75 -2.52 1.58 -7.62
CA LEU A 75 -1.07 1.71 -7.69
C LEU A 75 -0.64 2.34 -9.03
N GLY A 76 -1.24 1.93 -10.14
CA GLY A 76 -0.99 2.51 -11.46
C GLY A 76 -1.34 3.99 -11.56
N LEU A 77 -2.45 4.43 -10.95
CA LEU A 77 -2.81 5.85 -10.85
C LEU A 77 -1.75 6.65 -10.09
N PHE A 78 -1.29 6.12 -8.96
CA PHE A 78 -0.24 6.77 -8.18
C PHE A 78 1.10 6.80 -8.91
N LYS A 79 1.48 5.71 -9.59
CA LYS A 79 2.67 5.65 -10.44
C LYS A 79 2.63 6.73 -11.53
N PHE A 80 1.50 6.84 -12.21
CA PHE A 80 1.29 7.85 -13.25
C PHE A 80 1.45 9.27 -12.68
N VAL A 81 0.88 9.56 -11.51
CA VAL A 81 1.05 10.89 -10.88
C VAL A 81 2.50 11.13 -10.46
N TRP A 82 3.17 10.14 -9.88
CA TRP A 82 4.60 10.22 -9.53
C TRP A 82 5.46 10.57 -10.75
N GLU A 83 5.26 9.87 -11.85
CA GLU A 83 6.02 10.08 -13.10
C GLU A 83 5.70 11.44 -13.74
N THR A 84 4.43 11.85 -13.76
CA THR A 84 4.01 13.12 -14.38
C THR A 84 4.40 14.36 -13.58
N THR A 85 4.56 14.24 -12.27
CA THR A 85 5.02 15.35 -11.41
C THR A 85 6.53 15.58 -11.47
N GLY A 86 7.27 14.77 -12.21
CA GLY A 86 8.72 14.90 -12.35
C GLY A 86 9.49 14.63 -11.05
N MET A 87 8.87 13.90 -10.11
CA MET A 87 9.50 13.54 -8.85
C MET A 87 10.73 12.66 -9.10
N LYS A 88 11.83 12.99 -8.42
CA LYS A 88 13.08 12.24 -8.50
C LYS A 88 13.05 11.05 -7.55
N GLY A 89 13.71 9.97 -7.93
CA GLY A 89 13.80 8.74 -7.15
C GLY A 89 12.90 7.62 -7.67
N VAL A 90 13.12 6.43 -7.12
CA VAL A 90 12.40 5.20 -7.46
C VAL A 90 11.22 5.05 -6.53
N LEU A 91 10.01 4.94 -7.10
CA LEU A 91 8.80 4.60 -6.36
C LEU A 91 8.53 3.09 -6.43
N ASP A 92 8.69 2.43 -5.28
CA ASP A 92 8.31 1.04 -5.06
C ASP A 92 6.83 0.96 -4.65
N LEU A 93 6.07 0.08 -5.32
CA LEU A 93 4.62 -0.02 -5.17
C LEU A 93 4.26 -1.40 -4.62
N GLN A 94 3.62 -1.41 -3.46
CA GLN A 94 3.27 -2.65 -2.77
C GLN A 94 1.76 -2.72 -2.49
N GLY A 95 1.15 -3.82 -2.93
CA GLY A 95 -0.24 -4.13 -2.61
C GLY A 95 -0.31 -5.08 -1.42
N HIS A 96 -1.25 -4.86 -0.52
CA HIS A 96 -1.47 -5.73 0.63
C HIS A 96 -2.94 -6.15 0.69
N LEU A 97 -3.18 -7.46 0.71
CA LEU A 97 -4.50 -8.04 0.88
C LEU A 97 -4.55 -8.73 2.24
N TRP A 98 -5.53 -8.41 3.06
CA TRP A 98 -5.74 -9.09 4.34
C TRP A 98 -6.93 -10.01 4.23
N CYS A 99 -6.71 -11.29 4.47
CA CYS A 99 -7.73 -12.31 4.27
C CYS A 99 -7.80 -13.26 5.48
N VAL A 100 -8.99 -13.74 5.83
CA VAL A 100 -9.20 -14.59 7.00
C VAL A 100 -8.82 -16.04 6.69
N GLY A 101 -8.08 -16.68 7.61
CA GLY A 101 -7.88 -18.13 7.61
C GLY A 101 -6.81 -18.67 6.66
N VAL A 102 -5.98 -17.81 6.05
CA VAL A 102 -4.82 -18.23 5.26
C VAL A 102 -3.49 -17.96 5.95
N LYS A 103 -2.45 -18.65 5.50
CA LYS A 103 -1.06 -18.32 5.80
C LYS A 103 -0.62 -17.14 4.94
N ASP A 104 0.36 -16.37 5.39
CA ASP A 104 0.96 -15.31 4.60
C ASP A 104 1.64 -15.86 3.35
N TRP A 105 1.43 -15.20 2.21
CA TRP A 105 2.10 -15.49 0.95
C TRP A 105 2.24 -14.22 0.10
N MET A 106 3.00 -14.32 -0.99
CA MET A 106 3.23 -13.21 -1.91
C MET A 106 3.00 -13.65 -3.35
N LEU A 107 2.56 -12.70 -4.17
CA LEU A 107 2.39 -12.87 -5.60
C LEU A 107 2.93 -11.65 -6.34
N THR A 108 3.30 -11.84 -7.60
CA THR A 108 3.68 -10.77 -8.50
C THR A 108 2.62 -10.62 -9.58
N TYR A 109 2.21 -9.39 -9.86
CA TYR A 109 1.26 -9.08 -10.91
C TYR A 109 1.67 -7.79 -11.61
N ARG A 110 1.89 -7.88 -12.93
CA ARG A 110 2.33 -6.76 -13.78
C ARG A 110 3.56 -5.99 -13.26
N GLY A 111 4.48 -6.70 -12.62
CA GLY A 111 5.71 -6.13 -12.06
C GLY A 111 5.56 -5.53 -10.65
N ASN A 112 4.34 -5.46 -10.11
CA ASN A 112 4.11 -5.06 -8.72
C ASN A 112 4.06 -6.29 -7.80
N VAL A 113 4.51 -6.12 -6.55
CA VAL A 113 4.45 -7.17 -5.53
C VAL A 113 3.18 -6.99 -4.69
N PHE A 114 2.48 -8.10 -4.47
CA PHE A 114 1.30 -8.15 -3.63
C PHE A 114 1.51 -9.16 -2.50
N PHE A 115 1.30 -8.71 -1.27
CA PHE A 115 1.35 -9.54 -0.08
C PHE A 115 -0.05 -9.92 0.33
N VAL A 116 -0.31 -11.20 0.52
CA VAL A 116 -1.56 -11.69 1.08
C VAL A 116 -1.30 -12.11 2.51
N HIS A 117 -1.85 -11.34 3.43
CA HIS A 117 -1.70 -11.49 4.87
C HIS A 117 -2.87 -12.30 5.43
N GLY A 118 -2.54 -13.35 6.17
CA GLY A 118 -3.47 -14.09 6.99
C GLY A 118 -3.92 -13.29 8.21
N ILE A 119 -5.23 -13.24 8.45
CA ILE A 119 -5.81 -12.81 9.73
C ILE A 119 -6.33 -14.05 10.46
N ARG A 120 -5.91 -14.22 11.71
CA ARG A 120 -6.46 -15.21 12.66
C ARG A 120 -7.58 -14.53 13.46
N CYS A 121 -8.76 -15.16 13.52
CA CYS A 121 -10.09 -14.63 13.87
C CYS A 121 -10.32 -13.82 15.18
N ILE A 122 -9.30 -13.33 15.89
CA ILE A 122 -9.52 -12.51 17.08
C ILE A 122 -9.74 -11.06 16.64
N SER A 123 -11.00 -10.70 16.38
CA SER A 123 -11.47 -9.38 15.92
C SER A 123 -10.78 -8.87 14.66
N ILE A 124 -11.41 -9.09 13.49
CA ILE A 124 -10.94 -8.59 12.19
C ILE A 124 -10.61 -7.09 12.26
N THR A 125 -11.41 -6.31 13.00
CA THR A 125 -11.24 -4.87 13.15
C THR A 125 -9.99 -4.51 13.96
N LEU A 126 -9.79 -5.12 15.12
CA LEU A 126 -8.65 -4.76 15.99
C LEU A 126 -7.32 -5.31 15.44
N ALA A 127 -7.32 -6.52 14.89
CA ALA A 127 -6.13 -7.13 14.31
C ALA A 127 -5.71 -6.47 12.98
N ALA A 128 -6.68 -6.04 12.14
CA ALA A 128 -6.38 -5.25 10.94
C ALA A 128 -5.84 -3.86 11.31
N ILE A 129 -6.44 -3.19 12.31
CA ILE A 129 -5.94 -1.88 12.79
C ILE A 129 -4.56 -2.00 13.44
N LEU A 130 -4.31 -3.01 14.27
CA LEU A 130 -2.99 -3.24 14.88
C LEU A 130 -1.93 -3.65 13.84
N LYS A 131 -2.27 -4.51 12.87
CA LYS A 131 -1.36 -4.80 11.74
C LYS A 131 -1.14 -3.55 10.87
N MET A 132 -2.14 -2.68 10.71
CA MET A 132 -2.03 -1.43 9.97
C MET A 132 -1.07 -0.46 10.66
N LEU A 133 -1.19 -0.26 11.98
CA LEU A 133 -0.27 0.58 12.76
C LEU A 133 1.15 0.02 12.80
N MET A 134 1.32 -1.30 12.73
CA MET A 134 2.64 -1.94 12.70
C MET A 134 3.33 -1.94 11.32
N TYR A 135 2.63 -1.62 10.23
CA TYR A 135 3.17 -1.62 8.86
C TYR A 135 3.22 -0.23 8.20
N ILE A 136 2.72 0.81 8.87
CA ILE A 136 2.80 2.22 8.42
C ILE A 136 3.99 2.97 9.05
N CYS A 137 4.81 2.32 9.89
CA CYS A 137 6.06 2.87 10.43
C CYS A 137 7.28 2.07 9.93
#